data_AF-A0ABC9WNK6-F1
#
_entry.id   AF-A0ABC9WNK6-F1
#
_cell.length_a   1.000
_cell.length_b   1.000
_cell.length_c   1.000
_cell.angle_alpha   90.00
_cell.angle_beta   90.00
_cell.angle_gamma   90.00
#
_symmetry.space_group_name_H-M   'P 1'
#
loop_
_entity.id
_entity.type
_entity.pdbx_description
1 polymer ?
#
loop_
_entity_poly.entity_id
_entity_poly.type
_entity_poly.pdbx_seq_one_letter_code
_entity_poly.pdbx_strand_id
1 'polypeptide(L)'
;MAVLGAYRCIECNREAAELYRDYQRGVLRISICKSCQKPVDKYIEYDPVIILINAVLCKAQAYRHILFNTKINIHGKLGIFCLLCEAYLRWLQLQDSSQNTDPDDLIRYAKEWDFYRMFGIASLEQTSFLLGIFLTLWWMRPEMLKTKSDFILLLKALLLSSYGKLLLIPAVIWEHDYTPLCLAFIKVFVLISNSQAIRVTLNLNRMLPWLAIIFGLILENGVVCLFQKMGWDV
;
A
#
# COMPACT_ATOMS: atom_id res chain seq x y z
N MET A 1 33.50 0.92 -7.76
CA MET A 1 33.12 2.35 -7.84
C MET A 1 31.74 2.49 -7.19
N ALA A 2 31.68 3.00 -5.96
CA ALA A 2 30.42 3.22 -5.26
C ALA A 2 29.70 4.42 -5.90
N VAL A 3 28.51 4.19 -6.43
CA VAL A 3 27.64 5.26 -6.92
C VAL A 3 27.21 6.09 -5.70
N LEU A 4 27.60 7.37 -5.65
CA LEU A 4 27.08 8.30 -4.65
C LEU A 4 25.54 8.27 -4.68
N GLY A 5 24.91 8.03 -3.53
CA GLY A 5 23.47 8.24 -3.32
C GLY A 5 22.53 7.05 -3.55
N ALA A 6 23.02 5.81 -3.61
CA ALA A 6 22.14 4.65 -3.87
C ALA A 6 21.18 4.30 -2.73
N TYR A 7 21.48 4.68 -1.48
CA TYR A 7 20.76 4.23 -0.29
C TYR A 7 20.29 5.39 0.60
N ARG A 8 19.35 5.13 1.51
CA ARG A 8 18.88 6.10 2.50
C ARG A 8 18.93 5.56 3.92
N CYS A 9 19.29 6.43 4.87
CA CYS A 9 19.26 6.06 6.29
C CYS A 9 17.83 5.86 6.79
N ILE A 10 17.57 4.72 7.46
CA ILE A 10 16.24 4.39 7.99
C ILE A 10 15.78 5.31 9.12
N GLU A 11 16.69 6.07 9.75
CA GLU A 11 16.39 6.97 10.87
C GLU A 11 16.13 8.41 10.42
N CYS A 12 17.06 9.01 9.66
CA CYS A 12 17.01 10.42 9.29
C CYS A 12 16.68 10.69 7.82
N ASN A 13 16.47 9.64 7.00
CA ASN A 13 16.17 9.74 5.57
C ASN A 13 17.21 10.47 4.71
N ARG A 14 18.43 10.71 5.23
CA ARG A 14 19.53 11.25 4.44
C ARG A 14 20.19 10.16 3.60
N GLU A 15 20.72 10.57 2.45
CA GLU A 15 21.44 9.68 1.54
C GLU A 15 22.67 9.07 2.21
N ALA A 16 22.92 7.80 1.88
CA ALA A 16 24.07 7.03 2.31
C ALA A 16 24.74 6.39 1.08
N ALA A 17 26.07 6.43 1.05
CA ALA A 17 26.84 5.85 -0.04
C ALA A 17 26.85 4.31 0.02
N GLU A 18 26.89 3.75 1.23
CA GLU A 18 27.06 2.32 1.47
C GLU A 18 26.24 1.91 2.69
N LEU A 19 25.66 0.71 2.66
CA LEU A 19 24.91 0.13 3.78
C LEU A 19 25.80 -0.63 4.77
N TYR A 20 26.85 -1.27 4.26
CA TYR A 20 27.85 -1.98 5.03
C TYR A 20 29.24 -1.73 4.45
N ARG A 21 30.26 -1.87 5.29
CA ARG A 21 31.66 -1.87 4.89
C ARG A 21 32.23 -3.26 5.10
N ASP A 22 32.87 -3.78 4.07
CA ASP A 22 33.68 -4.98 4.18
C ASP A 22 35.10 -4.58 4.61
N TYR A 23 35.46 -4.95 5.84
CA TYR A 23 36.85 -4.83 6.29
C TYR A 23 37.61 -6.05 5.80
N GLN A 24 38.71 -5.82 5.08
CA GLN A 24 39.61 -6.87 4.60
C GLN A 24 39.82 -7.91 5.71
N ARG A 25 39.41 -9.17 5.43
CA ARG A 25 39.19 -10.34 6.32
C ARG A 25 37.72 -10.81 6.43
N GLY A 26 36.78 -10.26 5.65
CA GLY A 26 35.41 -10.77 5.56
C GLY A 26 34.52 -10.39 6.74
N VAL A 27 34.92 -9.36 7.51
CA VAL A 27 34.09 -8.81 8.59
C VAL A 27 33.24 -7.68 8.01
N LEU A 28 31.97 -8.00 7.75
CA LEU A 28 30.97 -7.03 7.35
C LEU A 28 30.53 -6.22 8.58
N ARG A 29 30.62 -4.89 8.50
CA ARG A 29 30.12 -3.99 9.55
C ARG A 29 29.14 -2.99 8.96
N ILE A 30 27.97 -2.84 9.59
CA ILE A 30 26.97 -1.85 9.20
C ILE A 30 27.58 -0.45 9.22
N SER A 31 27.31 0.34 8.18
CA SER A 31 27.80 1.71 8.09
C SER A 31 27.03 2.62 9.07
N ILE A 32 27.74 3.60 9.65
CA ILE A 32 27.14 4.58 10.57
C ILE A 32 26.79 5.84 9.77
N CYS A 33 25.56 6.33 9.94
CA CYS A 33 25.12 7.55 9.28
C CYS A 33 25.88 8.77 9.83
N LYS A 34 26.52 9.54 8.95
CA LYS A 34 27.27 10.76 9.32
C LYS A 34 26.41 11.83 10.01
N SER A 35 25.09 11.86 9.73
CA SER A 35 24.20 12.89 10.26
C SER A 35 23.58 12.55 11.61
N CYS A 36 23.11 11.31 11.81
CA CYS A 36 22.40 10.92 13.03
C CYS A 36 23.21 10.00 13.95
N GLN A 37 24.41 9.58 13.51
CA GLN A 37 25.33 8.70 14.26
C GLN A 37 24.70 7.35 14.67
N LYS A 38 23.63 6.94 13.98
CA LYS A 38 22.97 5.63 14.12
C LYS A 38 23.33 4.72 12.94
N PRO A 39 23.19 3.39 13.06
CA PRO A 39 23.36 2.49 11.91
C PRO A 39 22.46 2.90 10.75
N VAL A 40 23.00 2.93 9.53
CA VAL A 40 22.28 3.38 8.32
C VAL A 40 21.04 2.53 8.09
N ASP A 41 21.19 1.22 8.21
CA ASP A 41 20.11 0.26 8.10
C ASP A 41 20.42 -1.02 8.88
N LYS A 42 19.63 -1.29 9.91
CA LYS A 42 19.74 -2.50 10.74
C LYS A 42 18.99 -3.71 10.17
N TYR A 43 18.06 -3.49 9.24
CA TYR A 43 17.17 -4.55 8.75
C TYR A 43 17.86 -5.49 7.76
N ILE A 44 19.06 -5.14 7.29
CA ILE A 44 19.85 -5.99 6.39
C ILE A 44 20.25 -7.31 7.06
N GLU A 45 20.43 -7.31 8.38
CA GLU A 45 20.76 -8.50 9.16
C GLU A 45 19.50 -9.24 9.63
N TYR A 46 18.32 -8.62 9.52
CA TYR A 46 17.08 -9.21 10.04
C TYR A 46 16.45 -10.13 9.00
N ASP A 47 15.80 -11.17 9.50
CA ASP A 47 14.97 -12.04 8.67
C ASP A 47 13.80 -11.23 8.06
N PRO A 48 13.44 -11.45 6.78
CA PRO A 48 12.29 -10.83 6.12
C PRO A 48 10.98 -10.88 6.93
N VAL A 49 10.75 -11.91 7.75
CA VAL A 49 9.56 -12.00 8.62
C VAL A 49 9.54 -10.88 9.66
N ILE A 50 10.68 -10.55 10.26
CA ILE A 50 10.78 -9.45 11.24
C ILE A 50 10.56 -8.10 10.55
N ILE A 51 11.05 -7.96 9.33
CA ILE A 51 10.83 -6.77 8.50
C ILE A 51 9.34 -6.61 8.21
N LEU A 52 8.66 -7.70 7.83
CA LEU A 52 7.22 -7.73 7.56
C LEU A 52 6.42 -7.34 8.80
N ILE A 53 6.73 -7.90 9.98
CA ILE A 53 6.05 -7.55 11.24
C ILE A 53 6.22 -6.04 11.53
N ASN A 54 7.42 -5.51 11.38
CA ASN A 54 7.66 -4.07 11.60
C ASN A 54 6.97 -3.19 10.55
N ALA A 55 6.80 -3.68 9.31
CA ALA A 55 6.00 -3.02 8.29
C ALA A 55 4.51 -3.01 8.69
N VAL A 56 3.96 -4.16 9.11
CA VAL A 56 2.58 -4.28 9.63
C VAL A 56 2.37 -3.35 10.82
N LEU A 57 3.34 -3.20 11.71
CA LEU A 57 3.30 -2.23 12.83
C LEU A 57 3.46 -0.76 12.39
N CYS A 58 3.42 -0.47 11.08
CA CYS A 58 3.55 0.86 10.51
C CYS A 58 4.83 1.60 10.96
N LYS A 59 5.93 0.88 11.26
CA LYS A 59 7.18 1.52 11.68
C LYS A 59 7.86 2.18 10.49
N ALA A 60 8.15 3.48 10.61
CA ALA A 60 8.78 4.26 9.54
C ALA A 60 10.09 3.66 9.02
N GLN A 61 10.88 3.07 9.92
CA GLN A 61 12.17 2.48 9.59
C GLN A 61 12.03 1.28 8.63
N ALA A 62 11.01 0.45 8.81
CA ALA A 62 10.75 -0.70 7.92
C ALA A 62 10.32 -0.24 6.52
N TYR A 63 9.46 0.78 6.43
CA TYR A 63 9.08 1.36 5.13
C TYR A 63 10.28 1.95 4.40
N ARG A 64 11.19 2.64 5.11
CA ARG A 64 12.41 3.20 4.50
C ARG A 64 13.33 2.11 3.97
N HIS A 65 13.51 1.04 4.73
CA HIS A 65 14.26 -0.13 4.28
C HIS A 65 13.64 -0.71 2.99
N ILE A 66 12.33 -1.02 3.03
CA ILE A 66 11.63 -1.66 1.92
C ILE A 66 11.66 -0.80 0.64
N LEU A 67 11.47 0.51 0.76
CA LEU A 67 11.34 1.43 -0.38
C LEU A 67 12.67 1.88 -0.97
N PHE A 68 13.68 2.14 -0.13
CA PHE A 68 14.93 2.78 -0.57
C PHE A 68 16.14 1.84 -0.56
N ASN A 69 16.17 0.84 0.33
CA ASN A 69 17.37 0.03 0.53
C ASN A 69 17.25 -1.40 -0.02
N THR A 70 16.04 -1.84 -0.36
CA THR A 70 15.79 -3.13 -1.03
C THR A 70 15.28 -2.98 -2.46
N LYS A 71 15.72 -3.89 -3.33
CA LYS A 71 15.25 -4.01 -4.71
C LYS A 71 14.10 -5.01 -4.79
N ILE A 72 12.95 -4.65 -4.24
CA ILE A 72 11.75 -5.48 -4.33
C ILE A 72 10.99 -5.12 -5.62
N ASN A 73 10.64 -6.13 -6.43
CA ASN A 73 9.85 -5.93 -7.65
C ASN A 73 8.43 -6.52 -7.53
N ILE A 74 7.99 -6.85 -6.32
CA ILE A 74 6.69 -7.50 -6.09
C ILE A 74 5.53 -6.50 -5.98
N HIS A 75 5.80 -5.19 -5.97
CA HIS A 75 4.79 -4.16 -5.70
C HIS A 75 3.57 -4.23 -6.63
N GLY A 76 3.79 -4.44 -7.94
CA GLY A 76 2.70 -4.55 -8.91
C GLY A 76 1.86 -5.82 -8.71
N LYS A 77 2.52 -6.96 -8.49
CA LYS A 77 1.85 -8.24 -8.21
C LYS A 77 1.02 -8.16 -6.91
N LEU A 78 1.59 -7.54 -5.88
CA LEU A 78 0.92 -7.29 -4.61
C LEU A 78 -0.32 -6.41 -4.81
N GLY A 79 -0.22 -5.34 -5.60
CA GLY A 79 -1.36 -4.48 -5.95
C GLY A 79 -2.49 -5.25 -6.61
N ILE A 80 -2.18 -6.11 -7.60
CA ILE A 80 -3.17 -6.98 -8.26
C ILE A 80 -3.83 -7.91 -7.24
N PHE A 81 -3.04 -8.54 -6.37
CA PHE A 81 -3.57 -9.46 -5.37
C PHE A 81 -4.49 -8.74 -4.36
N CYS A 82 -4.12 -7.52 -3.95
CA CYS A 82 -4.97 -6.69 -3.09
C CYS A 82 -6.29 -6.30 -3.78
N LEU A 83 -6.27 -6.03 -5.09
CA LEU A 83 -7.48 -5.78 -5.87
C LEU A 83 -8.37 -7.02 -5.97
N LEU A 84 -7.76 -8.20 -6.18
CA LEU A 84 -8.49 -9.47 -6.21
C LEU A 84 -9.15 -9.77 -4.85
N CYS A 85 -8.45 -9.54 -3.73
CA CYS A 85 -9.03 -9.69 -2.39
C CYS A 85 -10.24 -8.78 -2.17
N GLU A 86 -10.15 -7.52 -2.58
CA GLU A 86 -11.24 -6.54 -2.48
C GLU A 86 -12.44 -6.95 -3.35
N ALA A 87 -12.19 -7.33 -4.61
CA ALA A 87 -13.21 -7.78 -5.54
C ALA A 87 -13.92 -9.05 -5.03
N TYR A 88 -13.15 -10.01 -4.51
CA TYR A 88 -13.68 -11.24 -3.94
C TYR A 88 -14.60 -10.97 -2.75
N LEU A 89 -14.22 -10.07 -1.84
CA LEU A 89 -15.08 -9.71 -0.70
C LEU A 89 -16.40 -9.10 -1.13
N ARG A 90 -16.39 -8.19 -2.10
CA ARG A 90 -17.63 -7.57 -2.60
C ARG A 90 -18.51 -8.59 -3.28
N TRP A 91 -17.91 -9.44 -4.09
CA TRP A 91 -18.62 -10.54 -4.73
C TRP A 91 -19.26 -11.50 -3.71
N LEU A 92 -18.54 -11.83 -2.63
CA LEU A 92 -19.10 -12.63 -1.52
C LEU A 92 -20.29 -11.92 -0.86
N GLN A 93 -20.16 -10.62 -0.56
CA GLN A 93 -21.24 -9.82 0.04
C GLN A 93 -22.48 -9.70 -0.85
N LEU A 94 -22.32 -9.66 -2.18
CA LEU A 94 -23.45 -9.69 -3.12
C LEU A 94 -24.14 -11.05 -3.18
N GLN A 95 -23.43 -12.15 -2.94
CA GLN A 95 -24.06 -13.47 -2.92
C GLN A 95 -24.94 -13.69 -1.70
N ASP A 96 -24.50 -13.20 -0.54
CA ASP A 96 -25.29 -13.26 0.68
C ASP A 96 -26.61 -12.48 0.56
N SER A 97 -26.64 -11.41 -0.24
CA SER A 97 -27.85 -10.61 -0.46
C SER A 97 -28.79 -11.15 -1.56
N SER A 98 -28.29 -11.99 -2.48
CA SER A 98 -29.01 -12.45 -3.67
C SER A 98 -29.50 -13.90 -3.62
N GLN A 99 -29.64 -14.47 -2.41
CA GLN A 99 -29.95 -15.87 -2.13
C GLN A 99 -31.34 -16.40 -2.61
N ASN A 100 -31.93 -15.84 -3.68
CA ASN A 100 -33.13 -16.37 -4.33
C ASN A 100 -32.92 -16.45 -5.86
N THR A 101 -32.99 -17.68 -6.40
CA THR A 101 -33.38 -18.10 -7.78
C THR A 101 -32.30 -18.87 -8.58
N ASP A 102 -32.63 -20.13 -8.94
CA ASP A 102 -31.92 -21.02 -9.91
C ASP A 102 -32.36 -20.73 -11.37
N PRO A 103 -31.48 -20.75 -12.40
CA PRO A 103 -30.99 -21.98 -13.05
C PRO A 103 -29.48 -22.05 -13.42
N ASP A 104 -28.91 -23.26 -13.35
CA ASP A 104 -27.50 -23.54 -13.02
C ASP A 104 -26.37 -23.24 -14.03
N ASP A 105 -26.61 -23.02 -15.32
CA ASP A 105 -25.51 -22.74 -16.28
C ASP A 105 -25.38 -21.26 -16.66
N LEU A 106 -26.51 -20.57 -16.86
CA LEU A 106 -26.54 -19.12 -17.05
C LEU A 106 -26.08 -18.41 -15.77
N ILE A 107 -26.44 -18.97 -14.60
CA ILE A 107 -26.02 -18.46 -13.30
C ILE A 107 -24.52 -18.59 -13.08
N ARG A 108 -23.87 -19.68 -13.54
CA ARG A 108 -22.41 -19.79 -13.37
C ARG A 108 -21.67 -18.74 -14.19
N TYR A 109 -22.08 -18.53 -15.44
CA TYR A 109 -21.50 -17.48 -16.28
C TYR A 109 -21.84 -16.06 -15.77
N ALA A 110 -23.07 -15.83 -15.31
CA ALA A 110 -23.49 -14.58 -14.69
C ALA A 110 -22.69 -14.27 -13.39
N LYS A 111 -22.48 -15.29 -12.54
CA LYS A 111 -21.67 -15.17 -11.31
C LYS A 111 -20.20 -14.81 -11.60
N GLU A 112 -19.63 -15.32 -12.69
CA GLU A 112 -18.29 -14.91 -13.15
C GLU A 112 -18.26 -13.47 -13.66
N TRP A 113 -19.30 -13.03 -14.40
CA TRP A 113 -19.45 -11.65 -14.83
C TRP A 113 -19.60 -10.66 -13.66
N ASP A 114 -20.33 -11.04 -12.63
CA ASP A 114 -20.46 -10.24 -11.40
C ASP A 114 -19.10 -10.06 -10.72
N PHE A 115 -18.25 -11.08 -10.71
CA PHE A 115 -16.89 -10.96 -10.21
C PHE A 115 -16.06 -9.96 -11.04
N TYR A 116 -16.08 -10.06 -12.38
CA TYR A 116 -15.34 -9.11 -13.23
C TYR A 116 -15.86 -7.67 -13.08
N ARG A 117 -17.17 -7.50 -12.91
CA ARG A 117 -17.79 -6.21 -12.62
C ARG A 117 -17.31 -5.64 -11.30
N MET A 118 -17.31 -6.43 -10.23
CA MET A 118 -16.80 -6.03 -8.91
C MET A 118 -15.31 -5.71 -8.94
N PHE A 119 -14.52 -6.47 -9.70
CA PHE A 119 -13.11 -6.18 -9.94
C PHE A 119 -12.89 -4.86 -10.68
N GLY A 120 -13.71 -4.57 -11.68
CA GLY A 120 -13.68 -3.30 -12.41
C GLY A 120 -13.98 -2.11 -11.50
N ILE A 121 -15.03 -2.22 -10.68
CA ILE A 121 -15.42 -1.19 -9.71
C ILE A 121 -14.30 -0.98 -8.67
N ALA A 122 -13.79 -2.06 -8.07
CA ALA A 122 -12.70 -1.99 -7.09
C ALA A 122 -11.43 -1.36 -7.70
N SER A 123 -11.15 -1.62 -8.98
CA SER A 123 -10.02 -1.00 -9.70
C SER A 123 -10.25 0.50 -9.93
N LEU A 124 -11.46 0.92 -10.27
CA LEU A 124 -11.82 2.33 -10.44
C LEU A 124 -11.76 3.11 -9.12
N GLU A 125 -12.22 2.51 -8.03
CA GLU A 125 -12.10 3.11 -6.71
C GLU A 125 -10.63 3.24 -6.28
N GLN A 126 -9.84 2.18 -6.39
CA GLN A 126 -8.42 2.24 -6.07
C GLN A 126 -7.67 3.28 -6.91
N THR A 127 -7.99 3.38 -8.21
CA THR A 127 -7.37 4.38 -9.09
C THR A 127 -7.82 5.80 -8.77
N SER A 128 -9.09 6.03 -8.45
CA SER A 128 -9.60 7.34 -8.04
C SER A 128 -9.03 7.80 -6.69
N PHE A 129 -8.89 6.89 -5.72
CA PHE A 129 -8.22 7.14 -4.45
C PHE A 129 -6.75 7.56 -4.66
N LEU A 130 -5.99 6.80 -5.47
CA LEU A 130 -4.61 7.14 -5.80
C LEU A 130 -4.52 8.47 -6.54
N LEU A 131 -5.41 8.71 -7.52
CA LEU A 131 -5.46 9.95 -8.27
C LEU A 131 -5.68 11.15 -7.34
N GLY A 132 -6.59 11.03 -6.37
CA GLY A 132 -6.82 12.08 -5.38
C GLY A 132 -5.59 12.39 -4.52
N ILE A 133 -4.86 11.37 -4.08
CA ILE A 133 -3.59 11.55 -3.38
C ILE A 133 -2.57 12.26 -4.27
N PHE A 134 -2.42 11.84 -5.54
CA PHE A 134 -1.48 12.49 -6.46
C PHE A 134 -1.87 13.94 -6.75
N LEU A 135 -3.16 14.25 -6.96
CA LEU A 135 -3.64 15.61 -7.21
C LEU A 135 -3.39 16.53 -6.01
N THR A 136 -3.67 16.08 -4.79
CA THR A 136 -3.39 16.88 -3.59
C THR A 136 -1.91 17.13 -3.37
N LEU A 137 -1.07 16.10 -3.54
CA LEU A 137 0.36 16.23 -3.36
C LEU A 137 1.00 17.08 -4.47
N TRP A 138 0.51 16.97 -5.70
CA TRP A 138 0.89 17.84 -6.80
C TRP A 138 0.54 19.30 -6.50
N TRP A 139 -0.67 19.55 -5.99
CA TRP A 139 -1.12 20.89 -5.63
C TRP A 139 -0.33 21.49 -4.46
N MET A 140 -0.15 20.72 -3.39
CA MET A 140 0.48 21.21 -2.16
C MET A 140 2.01 21.26 -2.23
N ARG A 141 2.64 20.33 -2.95
CA ARG A 141 4.10 20.14 -2.99
C ARG A 141 4.57 19.70 -4.39
N PRO A 142 4.38 20.55 -5.42
CA PRO A 142 4.77 20.21 -6.79
C PRO A 142 6.27 19.93 -6.91
N GLU A 143 7.09 20.54 -6.06
CA GLU A 143 8.55 20.36 -6.07
C GLU A 143 9.01 18.93 -5.78
N MET A 144 8.22 18.16 -5.05
CA MET A 144 8.55 16.77 -4.66
C MET A 144 8.09 15.74 -5.69
N LEU A 145 7.34 16.15 -6.71
CA LEU A 145 6.79 15.29 -7.77
C LEU A 145 7.30 15.71 -9.17
N LYS A 146 8.42 16.45 -9.22
CA LYS A 146 8.98 16.98 -10.47
C LYS A 146 9.48 15.87 -11.41
N THR A 147 10.03 14.77 -10.87
CA THR A 147 10.64 13.72 -11.69
C THR A 147 9.77 12.47 -11.77
N LYS A 148 9.80 11.80 -12.94
CA LYS A 148 9.10 10.51 -13.15
C LYS A 148 9.51 9.45 -12.12
N SER A 149 10.76 9.46 -11.66
CA SER A 149 11.25 8.56 -10.59
C SER A 149 10.52 8.76 -9.28
N ASP A 150 10.21 10.00 -8.90
CA ASP A 150 9.54 10.34 -7.64
C ASP A 150 8.08 9.89 -7.68
N PHE A 151 7.44 10.07 -8.83
CA PHE A 151 6.09 9.55 -9.07
C PHE A 151 6.05 8.02 -8.96
N ILE A 152 6.97 7.32 -9.64
CA ILE A 152 7.04 5.85 -9.61
C ILE A 152 7.34 5.36 -8.18
N LEU A 153 8.22 6.04 -7.46
CA LEU A 153 8.55 5.72 -6.08
C LEU A 153 7.32 5.88 -5.16
N LEU A 154 6.58 6.97 -5.28
CA LEU A 154 5.36 7.20 -4.50
C LEU A 154 4.28 6.17 -4.84
N LEU A 155 4.09 5.86 -6.13
CA LEU A 155 3.15 4.82 -6.57
C LEU A 155 3.53 3.45 -5.98
N LYS A 156 4.81 3.08 -6.04
CA LYS A 156 5.32 1.85 -5.41
C LYS A 156 5.07 1.84 -3.90
N ALA A 157 5.25 2.98 -3.24
CA ALA A 157 4.99 3.11 -1.81
C ALA A 157 3.51 2.90 -1.46
N LEU A 158 2.60 3.47 -2.25
CA LEU A 158 1.14 3.35 -2.06
C LEU A 158 0.63 1.94 -2.36
N LEU A 159 1.14 1.30 -3.43
CA LEU A 159 0.81 -0.08 -3.76
C LEU A 159 1.33 -1.04 -2.69
N LEU A 160 2.54 -0.80 -2.18
CA LEU A 160 3.10 -1.56 -1.09
C LEU A 160 2.24 -1.40 0.16
N SER A 161 1.93 -0.17 0.59
CA SER A 161 1.16 0.09 1.82
C SER A 161 -0.26 -0.46 1.80
N SER A 162 -0.77 -0.82 0.63
CA SER A 162 -2.05 -1.51 0.46
C SER A 162 -2.00 -3.01 0.84
N TYR A 163 -0.85 -3.55 1.26
CA TYR A 163 -0.71 -4.96 1.70
C TYR A 163 -1.71 -5.36 2.79
N GLY A 164 -2.23 -4.40 3.58
CA GLY A 164 -3.22 -4.65 4.62
C GLY A 164 -4.49 -5.31 4.10
N LYS A 165 -4.82 -5.12 2.81
CA LYS A 165 -5.93 -5.83 2.14
C LYS A 165 -5.73 -7.36 2.11
N LEU A 166 -4.50 -7.87 2.22
CA LEU A 166 -4.26 -9.31 2.33
C LEU A 166 -4.74 -9.90 3.66
N LEU A 167 -4.87 -9.08 4.71
CA LEU A 167 -5.43 -9.51 6.01
C LEU A 167 -6.91 -9.90 5.90
N LEU A 168 -7.55 -9.60 4.78
CA LEU A 168 -8.90 -10.05 4.47
C LEU A 168 -8.96 -11.57 4.26
N ILE A 169 -7.89 -12.20 3.76
CA ILE A 169 -7.85 -13.65 3.48
C ILE A 169 -8.02 -14.47 4.77
N PRO A 170 -7.20 -14.29 5.82
CA PRO A 170 -7.43 -15.00 7.07
C PRO A 170 -8.74 -14.59 7.74
N ALA A 171 -9.20 -13.34 7.58
CA ALA A 171 -10.51 -12.92 8.09
C ALA A 171 -11.67 -13.69 7.42
N VAL A 172 -11.53 -14.04 6.13
CA VAL A 172 -12.48 -14.87 5.40
C VAL A 172 -12.35 -16.35 5.78
N ILE A 173 -11.14 -16.88 5.77
CA ILE A 173 -10.90 -18.31 6.06
C ILE A 173 -11.37 -18.69 7.46
N TRP A 174 -11.25 -17.78 8.43
CA TRP A 174 -11.54 -18.11 9.82
C TRP A 174 -13.04 -18.09 10.18
N GLU A 175 -13.94 -17.75 9.24
CA GLU A 175 -15.40 -17.93 9.29
C GLU A 175 -16.16 -17.44 10.57
N HIS A 176 -15.47 -16.87 11.55
CA HIS A 176 -16.06 -16.21 12.71
C HIS A 176 -16.71 -14.93 12.23
N ASP A 177 -18.04 -14.94 12.18
CA ASP A 177 -18.95 -13.81 12.00
C ASP A 177 -18.22 -12.57 11.50
N TYR A 178 -18.14 -12.43 10.18
CA TYR A 178 -17.54 -11.30 9.45
C TYR A 178 -18.05 -9.98 10.00
N THR A 179 -17.47 -9.56 11.13
CA THR A 179 -18.08 -8.48 11.88
C THR A 179 -17.73 -7.24 11.09
N PRO A 180 -18.70 -6.36 10.78
CA PRO A 180 -18.42 -5.11 10.08
C PRO A 180 -17.28 -4.31 10.76
N LEU A 181 -17.07 -4.53 12.06
CA LEU A 181 -15.92 -4.05 12.84
C LEU A 181 -14.55 -4.54 12.32
N CYS A 182 -14.39 -5.84 12.00
CA CYS A 182 -13.11 -6.38 11.51
C CYS A 182 -12.74 -5.76 10.15
N LEU A 183 -13.71 -5.70 9.23
CA LEU A 183 -13.52 -5.04 7.93
C LEU A 183 -13.22 -3.55 8.10
N ALA A 184 -13.90 -2.87 9.04
CA ALA A 184 -13.60 -1.47 9.36
C ALA A 184 -12.18 -1.29 9.91
N PHE A 185 -11.71 -2.18 10.79
CA PHE A 185 -10.33 -2.15 11.29
C PHE A 185 -9.30 -2.35 10.18
N ILE A 186 -9.54 -3.28 9.25
CA ILE A 186 -8.63 -3.49 8.10
C ILE A 186 -8.62 -2.24 7.20
N LYS A 187 -9.78 -1.62 6.93
CA LYS A 187 -9.85 -0.37 6.16
C LYS A 187 -9.08 0.76 6.85
N VAL A 188 -9.30 0.99 8.15
CA VAL A 188 -8.58 2.01 8.92
C VAL A 188 -7.07 1.71 8.95
N PHE A 189 -6.69 0.45 9.11
CA PHE A 189 -5.30 0.02 9.06
C PHE A 189 -4.64 0.35 7.72
N VAL A 190 -5.29 0.06 6.59
CA VAL A 190 -4.80 0.40 5.24
C VAL A 190 -4.63 1.91 5.09
N LEU A 191 -5.56 2.72 5.61
CA LEU A 191 -5.44 4.19 5.58
C LEU A 191 -4.24 4.69 6.42
N ILE A 192 -4.05 4.14 7.62
CA ILE A 192 -2.89 4.48 8.47
C ILE A 192 -1.58 4.12 7.75
N SER A 193 -1.51 2.92 7.17
CA SER A 193 -0.37 2.43 6.39
C SER A 193 -0.07 3.32 5.18
N ASN A 194 -1.10 3.75 4.43
CA ASN A 194 -0.95 4.68 3.31
C ASN A 194 -0.43 6.05 3.79
N SER A 195 -0.91 6.54 4.94
CA SER A 195 -0.43 7.82 5.51
C SER A 195 1.05 7.75 5.86
N GLN A 196 1.45 6.60 6.40
CA GLN A 196 2.81 6.32 6.80
C GLN A 196 3.73 6.25 5.58
N ALA A 197 3.28 5.60 4.50
CA ALA A 197 4.02 5.50 3.25
C ALA A 197 4.27 6.88 2.63
N ILE A 198 3.24 7.72 2.52
CA ILE A 198 3.39 9.10 2.03
C ILE A 198 4.37 9.88 2.91
N ARG A 199 4.22 9.78 4.24
CA ARG A 199 5.09 10.46 5.21
C ARG A 199 6.55 10.06 5.04
N VAL A 200 6.80 8.76 4.89
CA VAL A 200 8.16 8.20 4.77
C VAL A 200 8.80 8.58 3.44
N THR A 201 8.06 8.48 2.34
CA THR A 201 8.58 8.76 1.00
C THR A 201 8.93 10.24 0.83
N LEU A 202 8.04 11.13 1.29
CA LEU A 202 8.17 12.58 1.10
C LEU A 202 8.78 13.32 2.29
N ASN A 203 9.11 12.60 3.38
CA ASN A 203 9.64 13.16 4.62
C ASN A 203 8.79 14.32 5.19
N LEU A 204 7.47 14.18 5.14
CA LEU A 204 6.51 15.23 5.49
C LEU A 204 6.17 15.24 6.99
N ASN A 205 5.63 16.37 7.45
CA ASN A 205 4.96 16.47 8.75
C ASN A 205 3.74 15.56 8.83
N ARG A 206 3.33 15.20 10.05
CA ARG A 206 2.25 14.23 10.30
C ARG A 206 0.91 14.62 9.66
N MET A 207 0.61 15.90 9.49
CA MET A 207 -0.71 16.38 9.05
C MET A 207 -0.96 16.26 7.54
N LEU A 208 0.07 16.50 6.71
CA LEU A 208 -0.10 16.60 5.26
C LEU A 208 -0.50 15.26 4.59
N PRO A 209 0.06 14.10 5.00
CA PRO A 209 -0.40 12.78 4.53
C PRO A 209 -1.87 12.52 4.81
N TRP A 210 -2.38 12.94 5.97
CA TRP A 210 -3.79 12.78 6.33
C TRP A 210 -4.70 13.63 5.45
N LEU A 211 -4.30 14.86 5.14
CA LEU A 211 -5.05 15.71 4.19
C LEU A 211 -5.13 15.07 2.80
N ALA A 212 -4.02 14.52 2.30
CA ALA A 212 -3.98 13.83 1.02
C ALA A 212 -4.91 12.61 0.99
N ILE A 213 -4.96 11.84 2.09
CA ILE A 213 -5.85 10.69 2.23
C ILE A 213 -7.31 11.11 2.29
N ILE A 214 -7.65 12.15 3.04
CA ILE A 214 -9.04 12.64 3.15
C ILE A 214 -9.55 13.04 1.77
N PHE A 215 -8.75 13.76 0.97
CA PHE A 215 -9.15 14.11 -0.39
C PHE A 215 -9.22 12.90 -1.32
N GLY A 216 -8.31 11.93 -1.18
CA GLY A 216 -8.38 10.65 -1.87
C GLY A 216 -9.70 9.93 -1.60
N LEU A 217 -10.12 9.86 -0.32
CA LEU A 217 -11.38 9.26 0.10
C LEU A 217 -12.60 10.03 -0.44
N ILE A 218 -12.54 11.36 -0.51
CA ILE A 218 -13.61 12.17 -1.07
C ILE A 218 -13.79 11.85 -2.56
N LEU A 219 -12.70 11.74 -3.32
CA LEU A 219 -12.76 11.38 -4.73
C LEU A 219 -13.25 9.95 -4.96
N GLU A 220 -12.77 9.00 -4.16
CA GLU A 220 -13.24 7.62 -4.15
C GLU A 220 -14.76 7.54 -3.92
N ASN A 221 -15.24 8.15 -2.83
CA ASN A 221 -16.67 8.20 -2.51
C ASN A 221 -17.50 8.94 -3.58
N GLY A 222 -16.91 9.96 -4.22
CA GLY A 222 -17.54 10.65 -5.34
C GLY A 222 -17.75 9.74 -6.55
N VAL A 223 -16.76 8.89 -6.87
CA VAL A 223 -16.87 7.89 -7.94
C VAL A 223 -17.92 6.84 -7.60
N VAL A 224 -17.93 6.32 -6.36
CA VAL A 224 -18.95 5.36 -5.91
C VAL A 224 -20.36 5.94 -6.03
N CYS A 225 -20.55 7.19 -5.57
CA CYS A 225 -21.84 7.87 -5.65
C CYS A 225 -22.31 8.05 -7.10
N LEU A 226 -21.38 8.36 -8.03
CA LEU A 226 -21.71 8.43 -9.46
C LEU A 226 -22.18 7.08 -10.02
N PHE A 227 -21.51 5.98 -9.65
CA PHE A 227 -21.91 4.64 -10.09
C PHE A 227 -23.28 4.22 -9.54
N GLN A 228 -23.55 4.48 -8.25
CA GLN A 228 -24.86 4.24 -7.66
C GLN A 228 -25.95 5.04 -8.38
N LYS A 229 -25.67 6.30 -8.76
CA LYS A 229 -26.59 7.16 -9.50
C LYS A 229 -26.84 6.69 -10.94
N MET A 230 -25.88 5.98 -11.53
CA MET A 230 -26.01 5.35 -12.85
C MET A 230 -26.77 4.01 -12.80
N GLY A 231 -27.33 3.63 -11.64
CA GLY A 231 -28.10 2.40 -11.49
C GLY A 231 -27.24 1.14 -11.41
N TRP A 232 -25.95 1.27 -11.08
CA TRP A 232 -25.10 0.12 -10.80
C TRP A 232 -25.21 -0.18 -9.31
N ASP A 233 -25.73 -1.36 -8.95
CA ASP A 233 -25.61 -1.87 -7.59
C ASP A 233 -24.11 -2.02 -7.24
N VAL A 234 -23.64 -1.16 -6.34
CA VAL A 234 -22.27 -1.09 -5.78
C VAL A 234 -22.36 -1.24 -4.27
#